data_AF-A0A9N8D9J7-F1
#
_entry.id   AF-A0A9N8D9J7-F1
#
_cell.length_a   1.000
_cell.length_b   1.000
_cell.length_c   1.000
_cell.angle_alpha   90.00
_cell.angle_beta   90.00
_cell.angle_gamma   90.00
#
_symmetry.space_group_name_H-M   'P 1'
#
loop_
_entity.id
_entity.type
_entity.pdbx_description
1 polymer ?
#
loop_
_entity_poly.entity_id
_entity_poly.type
_entity_poly.pdbx_seq_one_letter_code
_entity_poly.pdbx_strand_id
1 'polypeptide(L)'
;MDSYLSELSHVARYNINDEEWTPASIIVNVATSLADDTPKEINIMDTLGFDNYRMEKSTVYWLPSMYQSCDPAHIKEVLMPYFVLPCKTAGFRIKNKGFDKRRNHITICCPRSRFYKQRSQKDSNKTTQTQLPVEGEGVKCPFSFNVLYSQEHRRWYLPKFQTGNKLHRGHVQLEEAQVKVLSTHLGTEAVTLAEQCLKNHLSPSVVKTLLYERTGSSLTSKQIESLRKSLHQGVVLSLVKPDGTISQVPHQEATAADRLLARLQSDPTKSFVVLFASYDSGLLRIRQSHRGATPQNIDPESLTDESDSAESFANKVRDALSITGSGMILLALAWTGESSQRLFQMYPEFKSGDITYKTNSEKRELHIESGIAADGQSFSHTWALFPCASKWIFQWFYRNAMPRLHSAKTLSRVEVAAYDEDEKCYMMFQQALVTKC
;
A
#
# COMPACT_ATOMS: atom_id res chain seq x y z
N MET A 1 32.84 14.71 -18.67
CA MET A 1 31.38 14.58 -18.83
C MET A 1 30.61 15.03 -17.60
N ASP A 2 31.14 14.84 -16.38
CA ASP A 2 30.42 15.25 -15.15
C ASP A 2 30.31 16.76 -14.92
N SER A 3 31.22 17.60 -15.47
CA SER A 3 31.11 19.06 -15.33
C SER A 3 30.04 19.68 -16.25
N TYR A 4 29.75 19.05 -17.40
CA TYR A 4 28.74 19.52 -18.35
C TYR A 4 27.31 19.24 -17.85
N LEU A 5 27.10 18.12 -17.16
CA LEU A 5 25.83 17.80 -16.51
C LEU A 5 25.60 18.64 -15.24
N SER A 6 26.66 19.02 -14.50
CA SER A 6 26.52 19.96 -13.38
C SER A 6 26.20 21.37 -13.86
N GLU A 7 26.79 21.82 -14.97
CA GLU A 7 26.49 23.12 -15.57
C GLU A 7 25.06 23.18 -16.12
N LEU A 8 24.54 22.14 -16.77
CA LEU A 8 23.13 22.09 -17.20
C LEU A 8 22.14 22.15 -16.03
N SER A 9 22.49 21.56 -14.87
CA SER A 9 21.67 21.66 -13.66
C SER A 9 21.71 23.06 -13.01
N HIS A 10 22.78 23.82 -13.25
CA HIS A 10 22.92 25.21 -12.83
C HIS A 10 22.19 26.17 -13.78
N VAL A 11 22.23 25.91 -15.10
CA VAL A 11 21.52 26.70 -16.12
C VAL A 11 20.00 26.53 -16.01
N ALA A 12 19.50 25.34 -15.67
CA ALA A 12 18.06 25.10 -15.48
C ALA A 12 17.47 25.73 -14.19
N ARG A 13 18.32 26.11 -13.21
CA ARG A 13 17.88 26.77 -11.97
C ARG A 13 17.72 28.29 -12.11
N TYR A 14 18.31 28.89 -13.14
CA TYR A 14 18.44 30.35 -13.24
C TYR A 14 17.29 31.08 -13.94
N ASN A 15 16.27 30.40 -14.48
CA ASN A 15 15.16 31.08 -15.20
C ASN A 15 13.73 30.76 -14.74
N ILE A 16 13.48 29.73 -13.92
CA ILE A 16 12.10 29.38 -13.53
C ILE A 16 11.53 30.31 -12.44
N ASN A 17 12.39 31.02 -11.71
CA ASN A 17 11.97 31.86 -10.58
C ASN A 17 11.19 33.11 -11.00
N ASP A 18 11.43 33.62 -12.23
CA ASP A 18 10.80 34.85 -12.76
C ASP A 18 9.77 34.59 -13.87
N GLU A 19 9.62 33.35 -14.35
CA GLU A 19 8.57 33.01 -15.31
C GLU A 19 7.19 33.13 -14.65
N GLU A 20 6.41 34.07 -15.18
CA GLU A 20 5.02 34.31 -14.83
C GLU A 20 4.11 33.68 -15.86
N TRP A 21 3.04 33.06 -15.37
CA TRP A 21 1.99 32.55 -16.25
C TRP A 21 0.62 32.62 -15.58
N THR A 22 -0.40 32.69 -16.41
CA THR A 22 -1.80 32.71 -15.99
C THR A 22 -2.55 31.58 -16.69
N PRO A 23 -3.33 30.77 -15.95
CA PRO A 23 -4.22 29.80 -16.57
C PRO A 23 -5.21 30.48 -17.52
N ALA A 24 -5.41 29.91 -18.70
CA ALA A 24 -6.38 30.45 -19.67
C ALA A 24 -7.82 30.40 -19.13
N SER A 25 -8.21 29.28 -18.51
CA SER A 25 -9.54 29.09 -17.96
C SER A 25 -9.55 28.06 -16.83
N ILE A 26 -10.40 28.29 -15.83
CA ILE A 26 -10.74 27.32 -14.79
C ILE A 26 -12.27 27.25 -14.73
N ILE A 27 -12.84 26.29 -15.46
CA ILE A 27 -14.29 26.16 -15.60
C ILE A 27 -14.87 25.35 -14.44
N VAL A 28 -15.87 25.90 -13.76
CA VAL A 28 -16.64 25.22 -12.72
C VAL A 28 -18.12 25.41 -12.94
N ASN A 29 -18.91 24.43 -12.51
CA ASN A 29 -20.36 24.56 -12.44
C ASN A 29 -20.80 25.29 -11.17
N VAL A 30 -21.75 26.20 -11.31
CA VAL A 30 -22.41 26.87 -10.21
C VAL A 30 -23.90 26.72 -10.39
N ALA A 31 -24.65 26.84 -9.31
CA ALA A 31 -26.09 26.90 -9.37
C ALA A 31 -26.52 28.21 -10.02
N THR A 32 -27.56 28.14 -10.86
CA THR A 32 -28.11 29.32 -11.55
C THR A 32 -28.65 30.34 -10.55
N SER A 33 -29.21 29.89 -9.43
CA SER A 33 -29.59 30.74 -8.31
C SER A 33 -29.50 30.00 -6.98
N LEU A 34 -29.86 30.67 -5.87
CA LEU A 34 -29.94 30.03 -4.56
C LEU A 34 -31.05 28.95 -4.50
N ALA A 35 -32.10 29.10 -5.30
CA ALA A 35 -33.25 28.19 -5.33
C ALA A 35 -33.22 27.21 -6.52
N ASP A 36 -32.30 27.40 -7.47
CA ASP A 36 -32.20 26.61 -8.70
C ASP A 36 -30.78 26.08 -8.87
N ASP A 37 -30.66 24.77 -8.68
CA ASP A 37 -29.42 24.00 -8.76
C ASP A 37 -29.02 23.61 -10.19
N THR A 38 -29.76 24.07 -11.20
CA THR A 38 -29.40 23.88 -12.61
C THR A 38 -27.97 24.36 -12.84
N PRO A 39 -27.06 23.46 -13.30
CA PRO A 39 -25.65 23.80 -13.49
C PRO A 39 -25.46 24.91 -14.52
N LYS A 40 -24.65 25.89 -14.15
CA LYS A 40 -24.19 26.98 -15.00
C LYS A 40 -22.67 27.03 -14.95
N GLU A 41 -22.03 26.97 -16.11
CA GLU A 41 -20.58 27.09 -16.19
C GLU A 41 -20.13 28.53 -15.98
N ILE A 42 -19.06 28.70 -15.19
CA ILE A 42 -18.35 29.96 -15.03
C ILE A 42 -16.84 29.69 -15.09
N ASN A 43 -16.10 30.69 -15.54
CA ASN A 43 -14.65 30.69 -15.44
C ASN A 43 -14.21 31.42 -14.15
N ILE A 44 -13.56 30.73 -13.22
CA ILE A 44 -13.07 31.35 -11.98
C ILE A 44 -12.08 32.48 -12.29
N MET A 45 -11.30 32.36 -13.37
CA MET A 45 -10.33 33.37 -13.75
C MET A 45 -10.97 34.74 -13.99
N ASP A 46 -12.24 34.80 -14.40
CA ASP A 46 -12.94 36.06 -14.63
C ASP A 46 -13.33 36.76 -13.32
N THR A 47 -13.27 36.04 -12.19
CA THR A 47 -13.69 36.56 -10.88
C THR A 47 -12.53 37.12 -10.04
N LEU A 48 -11.27 36.87 -10.43
CA LEU A 48 -10.09 37.24 -9.63
C LEU A 48 -9.51 38.61 -10.03
N GLY A 49 -8.68 39.22 -9.18
CA GLY A 49 -7.90 40.42 -9.48
C GLY A 49 -8.61 41.75 -9.25
N PHE A 50 -9.66 41.78 -8.42
CA PHE A 50 -10.40 43.01 -8.09
C PHE A 50 -10.00 43.56 -6.72
N ASP A 51 -9.81 44.89 -6.63
CA ASP A 51 -9.46 45.59 -5.38
C ASP A 51 -10.71 46.01 -4.59
N ASN A 52 -10.79 45.53 -3.34
CA ASN A 52 -11.81 45.87 -2.34
C ASN A 52 -13.29 45.54 -2.68
N TYR A 53 -14.04 45.28 -1.61
CA TYR A 53 -15.22 44.43 -1.61
C TYR A 53 -16.46 45.21 -1.16
N ARG A 54 -17.50 45.26 -2.00
CA ARG A 54 -18.89 45.53 -1.57
C ARG A 54 -19.74 44.30 -1.88
N MET A 55 -20.19 43.59 -0.84
CA MET A 55 -21.13 42.47 -0.99
C MET A 55 -22.54 43.00 -1.23
N GLU A 56 -23.07 42.77 -2.43
CA GLU A 56 -24.51 42.70 -2.64
C GLU A 56 -24.88 41.24 -2.94
N LYS A 57 -26.05 40.78 -2.50
CA LYS A 57 -26.49 39.38 -2.69
C LYS A 57 -26.59 38.97 -4.18
N SER A 58 -26.66 39.93 -5.11
CA SER A 58 -26.67 39.75 -6.57
C SER A 58 -25.28 39.50 -7.19
N THR A 59 -24.20 39.65 -6.42
CA THR A 59 -22.81 39.63 -6.92
C THR A 59 -22.06 38.32 -6.60
N VAL A 60 -22.79 37.23 -6.35
CA VAL A 60 -22.20 35.91 -6.03
C VAL A 60 -22.68 34.82 -6.98
N TYR A 61 -21.89 33.76 -7.08
CA TYR A 61 -22.24 32.49 -7.69
C TYR A 61 -22.38 31.43 -6.59
N TRP A 62 -23.54 30.79 -6.52
CA TRP A 62 -23.80 29.76 -5.51
C TRP A 62 -23.25 28.41 -5.98
N LEU A 63 -22.58 27.65 -5.12
CA LEU A 63 -22.24 26.26 -5.43
C LEU A 63 -23.50 25.37 -5.33
N PRO A 64 -23.63 24.26 -6.06
CA PRO A 64 -24.76 23.32 -5.94
C PRO A 64 -25.06 22.90 -4.49
N SER A 65 -26.33 22.61 -4.16
CA SER A 65 -26.77 22.31 -2.79
C SER A 65 -26.11 21.07 -2.18
N MET A 66 -25.61 20.14 -3.02
CA MET A 66 -24.83 18.98 -2.59
C MET A 66 -23.58 19.34 -1.76
N TYR A 67 -23.09 20.58 -1.85
CA TYR A 67 -21.93 21.07 -1.11
C TYR A 67 -22.28 21.76 0.23
N GLN A 68 -23.51 21.65 0.74
CA GLN A 68 -24.04 22.44 1.87
C GLN A 68 -23.31 22.37 3.23
N SER A 69 -22.37 21.45 3.45
CA SER A 69 -21.73 21.30 4.76
C SER A 69 -20.44 22.11 4.88
N CYS A 70 -20.21 22.71 6.06
CA CYS A 70 -18.96 23.39 6.42
C CYS A 70 -18.04 22.57 7.33
N ASP A 71 -18.34 21.28 7.52
CA ASP A 71 -17.52 20.38 8.32
C ASP A 71 -16.14 20.16 7.67
N PRO A 72 -15.02 20.14 8.44
CA PRO A 72 -13.69 19.93 7.87
C PRO A 72 -13.53 18.64 7.04
N ALA A 73 -14.21 17.54 7.40
CA ALA A 73 -14.15 16.31 6.61
C ALA A 73 -14.88 16.51 5.27
N HIS A 74 -16.08 17.10 5.29
CA HIS A 74 -16.83 17.41 4.07
C HIS A 74 -16.07 18.37 3.14
N ILE A 75 -15.44 19.42 3.69
CA ILE A 75 -14.61 20.34 2.90
C ILE A 75 -13.49 19.56 2.20
N LYS A 76 -12.82 18.65 2.91
CA LYS A 76 -11.68 17.90 2.38
C LYS A 76 -12.09 16.85 1.34
N GLU A 77 -13.19 16.16 1.56
CA GLU A 77 -13.58 14.97 0.79
C GLU A 77 -14.58 15.25 -0.32
N VAL A 78 -15.33 16.35 -0.24
CA VAL A 78 -16.40 16.67 -1.21
C VAL A 78 -16.12 17.99 -1.92
N LEU A 79 -15.87 19.06 -1.16
CA LEU A 79 -15.68 20.39 -1.74
C LEU A 79 -14.32 20.57 -2.43
N MET A 80 -13.23 20.06 -1.85
CA MET A 80 -11.90 20.21 -2.44
C MET A 80 -11.75 19.47 -3.78
N PRO A 81 -12.18 18.21 -3.93
CA PRO A 81 -12.10 17.50 -5.22
C PRO A 81 -12.80 18.26 -6.35
N TYR A 82 -13.89 18.98 -6.04
CA TYR A 82 -14.63 19.80 -7.00
C TYR A 82 -13.75 20.83 -7.72
N PHE A 83 -12.85 21.49 -6.98
CA PHE A 83 -11.95 22.49 -7.56
C PHE A 83 -10.64 21.91 -8.10
N VAL A 84 -10.27 20.69 -7.69
CA VAL A 84 -8.99 20.09 -8.10
C VAL A 84 -8.99 19.71 -9.56
N LEU A 85 -10.09 19.15 -10.07
CA LEU A 85 -10.14 18.68 -11.46
C LEU A 85 -10.00 19.83 -12.47
N PRO A 86 -10.77 20.93 -12.37
CA PRO A 86 -10.58 22.10 -13.24
C PRO A 86 -9.18 22.71 -13.18
N CYS A 87 -8.58 22.79 -11.98
CA CYS A 87 -7.21 23.31 -11.84
C CYS A 87 -6.16 22.36 -12.44
N LYS A 88 -6.40 21.05 -12.40
CA LYS A 88 -5.54 20.03 -13.02
C LYS A 88 -5.55 20.17 -14.54
N THR A 89 -6.73 20.30 -15.15
CA THR A 89 -6.86 20.60 -16.59
C THR A 89 -6.18 21.93 -16.96
N ALA A 90 -6.22 22.90 -16.05
CA ALA A 90 -5.52 24.17 -16.20
C ALA A 90 -3.99 24.10 -15.97
N GLY A 91 -3.45 22.93 -15.63
CA GLY A 91 -2.01 22.66 -15.59
C GLY A 91 -1.32 22.88 -14.23
N PHE A 92 -2.07 22.92 -13.12
CA PHE A 92 -1.48 23.09 -11.80
C PHE A 92 -2.27 22.40 -10.67
N ARG A 93 -1.69 22.43 -9.46
CA ARG A 93 -2.30 21.88 -8.26
C ARG A 93 -2.75 22.98 -7.31
N ILE A 94 -3.75 22.65 -6.52
CA ILE A 94 -4.24 23.52 -5.45
C ILE A 94 -4.18 22.83 -4.08
N LYS A 95 -4.16 23.65 -3.03
CA LYS A 95 -4.31 23.23 -1.63
C LYS A 95 -5.27 24.17 -0.92
N ASN A 96 -5.90 23.67 0.14
CA ASN A 96 -6.68 24.47 1.09
C ASN A 96 -5.76 25.03 2.19
N LYS A 97 -5.88 26.31 2.54
CA LYS A 97 -5.22 26.90 3.73
C LYS A 97 -5.97 26.63 5.05
N GLY A 98 -7.14 26.02 4.99
CA GLY A 98 -8.03 25.78 6.13
C GLY A 98 -9.22 26.74 6.13
N PHE A 99 -10.21 26.43 6.98
CA PHE A 99 -11.40 27.25 7.16
C PHE A 99 -11.14 28.39 8.16
N ASP A 100 -11.27 29.63 7.70
CA ASP A 100 -11.24 30.82 8.55
C ASP A 100 -12.63 31.06 9.14
N LYS A 101 -12.77 30.76 10.43
CA LYS A 101 -14.02 30.96 11.18
C LYS A 101 -14.42 32.43 11.29
N ARG A 102 -13.48 33.38 11.25
CA ARG A 102 -13.80 34.82 11.39
C ARG A 102 -14.42 35.37 10.12
N ARG A 103 -13.98 34.88 8.96
CA ARG A 103 -14.43 35.36 7.65
C ARG A 103 -15.35 34.37 6.93
N ASN A 104 -15.68 33.25 7.56
CA ASN A 104 -16.49 32.15 7.02
C ASN A 104 -16.06 31.74 5.60
N HIS A 105 -14.77 31.54 5.39
CA HIS A 105 -14.25 31.17 4.07
C HIS A 105 -13.11 30.17 4.12
N ILE A 106 -12.86 29.54 2.98
CA ILE A 106 -11.62 28.82 2.69
C ILE A 106 -10.82 29.59 1.65
N THR A 107 -9.50 29.59 1.81
CA THR A 107 -8.59 30.07 0.77
C THR A 107 -7.97 28.88 0.06
N ILE A 108 -8.23 28.80 -1.25
CA ILE A 108 -7.61 27.83 -2.14
C ILE A 108 -6.40 28.52 -2.80
N CYS A 109 -5.25 27.84 -2.83
CA CYS A 109 -4.02 28.44 -3.35
C CYS A 109 -3.07 27.39 -3.93
N CYS A 110 -2.06 27.84 -4.66
CA CYS A 110 -1.00 26.96 -5.15
C CYS A 110 -0.18 26.36 -3.99
N PRO A 111 0.23 25.08 -4.03
CA PRO A 111 1.12 24.48 -3.04
C PRO A 111 2.39 25.30 -2.77
N ARG A 112 2.94 25.93 -3.80
CA ARG A 112 4.14 26.81 -3.75
C ARG A 112 3.89 28.19 -3.13
N SER A 113 2.69 28.46 -2.60
CA SER A 113 2.38 29.71 -1.89
C SER A 113 3.04 29.83 -0.50
N ARG A 114 3.86 28.85 -0.07
CA ARG A 114 4.52 28.81 1.24
C ARG A 114 5.96 28.33 1.08
N PHE A 115 6.82 28.77 1.99
CA PHE A 115 8.19 28.26 2.06
C PHE A 115 8.23 26.86 2.68
N TYR A 116 9.25 26.10 2.28
CA TYR A 116 9.63 24.88 2.97
C TYR A 116 10.14 25.22 4.37
N LYS A 117 9.51 24.67 5.41
CA LYS A 117 10.01 24.77 6.79
C LYS A 117 10.95 23.60 7.05
N GLN A 118 12.24 23.87 7.14
CA GLN A 118 13.22 22.86 7.54
C GLN A 118 12.95 22.50 9.01
N ARG A 119 12.50 21.27 9.28
CA ARG A 119 12.37 20.78 10.66
C ARG A 119 13.77 20.43 11.18
N SER A 120 14.03 20.74 12.45
CA SER A 120 15.29 20.41 13.12
C SER A 120 15.63 18.93 12.95
N GLN A 121 16.89 18.68 12.62
CA GLN A 121 17.43 17.37 12.29
C GLN A 121 17.20 16.35 13.41
N LYS A 122 16.29 15.39 13.16
CA LYS A 122 16.47 14.00 13.57
C LYS A 122 16.02 13.12 12.40
N ASP A 123 17.01 12.43 11.86
CA ASP A 123 16.90 11.28 10.95
C ASP A 123 16.10 11.46 9.66
N SER A 124 16.83 11.62 8.54
CA SER A 124 16.83 10.58 7.50
C SER A 124 17.62 11.02 6.28
N ASN A 125 18.42 10.08 5.75
CA ASN A 125 18.88 10.05 4.36
C ASN A 125 17.67 9.98 3.40
N LYS A 126 16.96 11.10 3.25
CA LYS A 126 15.86 11.25 2.29
C LYS A 126 16.27 12.26 1.24
N THR A 127 16.77 11.75 0.12
CA THR A 127 16.84 12.43 -1.19
C THR A 127 15.43 12.68 -1.72
N THR A 128 14.64 13.49 -1.02
CA THR A 128 13.34 13.97 -1.52
C THR A 128 13.50 15.45 -1.84
N GLN A 129 13.73 15.78 -3.11
CA GLN A 129 13.67 17.16 -3.57
C GLN A 129 12.27 17.71 -3.29
N THR A 130 12.20 18.81 -2.54
CA THR A 130 10.93 19.45 -2.20
C THR A 130 10.51 20.35 -3.36
N GLN A 131 9.24 20.31 -3.78
CA GLN A 131 8.71 21.22 -4.80
C GLN A 131 8.31 22.59 -4.23
N LEU A 132 8.56 22.84 -2.94
CA LEU A 132 8.26 24.11 -2.28
C LEU A 132 9.44 25.07 -2.45
N PRO A 133 9.20 26.39 -2.59
CA PRO A 133 10.28 27.35 -2.55
C PRO A 133 11.00 27.28 -1.20
N VAL A 134 12.33 27.34 -1.22
CA VAL A 134 13.16 27.46 -0.01
C VAL A 134 13.18 28.93 0.40
N GLU A 135 13.10 29.18 1.70
CA GLU A 135 13.16 30.53 2.25
C GLU A 135 14.52 31.17 1.93
N GLY A 136 14.52 32.31 1.24
CA GLY A 136 15.74 33.00 0.79
C GLY A 136 16.17 32.73 -0.66
N GLU A 137 15.77 31.60 -1.26
CA GLU A 137 16.23 31.20 -2.61
C GLU A 137 15.11 31.16 -3.67
N GLY A 138 13.84 31.08 -3.26
CA GLY A 138 12.70 30.93 -4.18
C GLY A 138 11.57 31.92 -3.93
N VAL A 139 10.75 32.15 -4.95
CA VAL A 139 9.57 33.04 -4.86
C VAL A 139 8.31 32.24 -4.52
N LYS A 140 7.43 32.80 -3.68
CA LYS A 140 6.11 32.21 -3.39
C LYS A 140 5.19 32.45 -4.57
N CYS A 141 4.46 31.42 -4.97
CA CYS A 141 3.38 31.57 -5.95
C CYS A 141 2.24 32.39 -5.34
N PRO A 142 1.80 33.50 -5.98
CA PRO A 142 0.75 34.36 -5.43
C PRO A 142 -0.66 33.84 -5.70
N PHE A 143 -0.84 32.92 -6.67
CA PHE A 143 -2.14 32.33 -7.01
C PHE A 143 -2.97 31.92 -5.79
N SER A 144 -4.15 32.51 -5.67
CA SER A 144 -5.14 32.16 -4.67
C SER A 144 -6.52 32.72 -5.01
N PHE A 145 -7.55 32.06 -4.50
CA PHE A 145 -8.93 32.52 -4.55
C PHE A 145 -9.70 32.03 -3.30
N ASN A 146 -10.83 32.67 -3.01
CA ASN A 146 -11.61 32.41 -1.82
C ASN A 146 -12.96 31.79 -2.15
N VAL A 147 -13.39 30.84 -1.33
CA VAL A 147 -14.74 30.27 -1.37
C VAL A 147 -15.38 30.56 -0.02
N LEU A 148 -16.52 31.24 -0.01
CA LEU A 148 -17.18 31.69 1.21
C LEU A 148 -18.37 30.78 1.53
N TYR A 149 -18.70 30.69 2.81
CA TYR A 149 -19.83 29.91 3.32
C TYR A 149 -20.88 30.84 3.92
N SER A 150 -22.12 30.75 3.43
CA SER A 150 -23.26 31.43 4.02
C SER A 150 -23.86 30.55 5.12
N GLN A 151 -23.79 31.01 6.37
CA GLN A 151 -24.44 30.32 7.48
C GLN A 151 -25.97 30.39 7.40
N GLU A 152 -26.51 31.52 6.91
CA GLU A 152 -27.95 31.76 6.72
C GLU A 152 -28.56 30.74 5.76
N HIS A 153 -27.89 30.52 4.63
CA HIS A 153 -28.38 29.64 3.57
C HIS A 153 -27.75 28.24 3.58
N ARG A 154 -26.86 27.97 4.54
CA ARG A 154 -26.06 26.74 4.65
C ARG A 154 -25.44 26.32 3.31
N ARG A 155 -24.81 27.27 2.62
CA ARG A 155 -24.39 27.09 1.23
C ARG A 155 -23.11 27.84 0.92
N TRP A 156 -22.23 27.20 0.16
CA TRP A 156 -21.00 27.81 -0.32
C TRP A 156 -21.25 28.68 -1.56
N TYR A 157 -20.46 29.73 -1.71
CA TYR A 157 -20.52 30.63 -2.84
C TYR A 157 -19.15 31.22 -3.19
N LEU A 158 -19.05 31.63 -4.45
CA LEU A 158 -17.91 32.34 -5.03
C LEU A 158 -18.33 33.77 -5.32
N PRO A 159 -17.60 34.80 -4.87
CA PRO A 159 -17.85 36.17 -5.30
C PRO A 159 -17.57 36.32 -6.79
N LYS A 160 -18.40 37.10 -7.50
CA LYS A 160 -18.13 37.48 -8.90
C LYS A 160 -16.89 38.37 -9.02
N PHE A 161 -16.56 39.09 -7.96
CA PHE A 161 -15.40 39.98 -7.86
C PHE A 161 -14.67 39.70 -6.56
N GLN A 162 -13.46 39.15 -6.63
CA GLN A 162 -12.66 38.79 -5.46
C GLN A 162 -11.19 39.23 -5.59
N THR A 163 -10.58 39.48 -4.42
CA THR A 163 -9.18 39.93 -4.23
C THR A 163 -8.13 38.84 -4.50
N GLY A 164 -8.53 37.69 -5.06
CA GLY A 164 -7.62 36.60 -5.42
C GLY A 164 -6.64 37.01 -6.53
N ASN A 165 -5.59 36.21 -6.71
CA ASN A 165 -4.56 36.45 -7.72
C ASN A 165 -4.59 35.35 -8.79
N LYS A 166 -4.60 35.74 -10.06
CA LYS A 166 -4.59 34.87 -11.25
C LYS A 166 -3.21 34.32 -11.57
N LEU A 167 -2.17 35.01 -11.14
CA LEU A 167 -0.80 34.83 -11.56
C LEU A 167 -0.13 33.68 -10.81
N HIS A 168 0.59 32.85 -11.55
CA HIS A 168 1.57 31.91 -11.02
C HIS A 168 2.97 32.47 -11.26
N ARG A 169 3.85 32.28 -10.28
CA ARG A 169 5.27 32.68 -10.35
C ARG A 169 6.13 31.63 -9.66
N GLY A 170 7.33 31.42 -10.18
CA GLY A 170 8.32 30.52 -9.59
C GLY A 170 8.10 29.04 -9.91
N HIS A 171 7.26 28.72 -10.89
CA HIS A 171 7.09 27.37 -11.43
C HIS A 171 6.44 27.40 -12.81
N VAL A 172 6.70 26.39 -13.63
CA VAL A 172 6.08 26.25 -14.96
C VAL A 172 4.64 25.73 -14.88
N GLN A 173 3.87 26.00 -15.94
CA GLN A 173 2.61 25.31 -16.21
C GLN A 173 2.91 23.88 -16.66
N LEU A 174 2.16 22.91 -16.14
CA LEU A 174 2.32 21.50 -16.50
C LEU A 174 1.22 21.09 -17.49
N GLU A 175 1.50 20.09 -18.31
CA GLU A 175 0.46 19.40 -19.06
C GLU A 175 -0.45 18.62 -18.08
N GLU A 176 -1.74 18.45 -18.42
CA GLU A 176 -2.71 17.78 -17.55
C GLU A 176 -2.21 16.40 -17.07
N ALA A 177 -1.57 15.63 -17.96
CA ALA A 177 -1.01 14.31 -17.65
C ALA A 177 0.13 14.35 -16.61
N GLN A 178 0.82 15.49 -16.49
CA GLN A 178 1.95 15.70 -15.58
C GLN A 178 1.49 16.23 -14.21
N VAL A 179 0.26 16.72 -14.09
CA VAL A 179 -0.31 17.20 -12.83
C VAL A 179 -0.72 16.03 -11.93
N LYS A 180 0.12 15.71 -10.94
CA LYS A 180 -0.19 14.63 -9.97
C LYS A 180 -1.33 15.04 -9.02
N VAL A 181 -2.47 14.37 -9.11
CA VAL A 181 -3.61 14.54 -8.19
C VAL A 181 -3.46 13.61 -6.99
N LEU A 182 -3.85 14.02 -5.79
CA LEU A 182 -3.84 13.17 -4.59
C LEU A 182 -4.98 12.14 -4.63
N SER A 183 -4.80 10.96 -4.03
CA SER A 183 -5.81 9.89 -4.06
C SER A 183 -7.13 10.28 -3.41
N THR A 184 -7.11 11.16 -2.40
CA THR A 184 -8.31 11.71 -1.74
C THR A 184 -9.12 12.66 -2.61
N HIS A 185 -8.61 13.00 -3.80
CA HIS A 185 -9.29 13.88 -4.77
C HIS A 185 -9.76 13.11 -6.00
N LEU A 186 -9.56 11.80 -6.03
CA LEU A 186 -10.19 10.91 -6.98
C LEU A 186 -11.59 10.64 -6.44
N GLY A 187 -12.61 10.78 -7.29
CA GLY A 187 -13.98 10.45 -6.90
C GLY A 187 -14.09 9.02 -6.37
N THR A 188 -15.12 8.77 -5.56
CA THR A 188 -15.40 7.45 -4.97
C THR A 188 -15.42 6.34 -6.02
N GLU A 189 -15.96 6.60 -7.21
CA GLU A 189 -15.98 5.65 -8.33
C GLU A 189 -14.59 5.21 -8.80
N ALA A 190 -13.65 6.15 -8.95
CA ALA A 190 -12.29 5.85 -9.41
C ALA A 190 -11.53 5.00 -8.38
N VAL A 191 -11.77 5.25 -7.08
CA VAL A 191 -11.21 4.43 -6.01
C VAL A 191 -11.83 3.03 -6.05
N THR A 192 -13.16 2.90 -6.11
CA THR A 192 -13.84 1.60 -6.17
C THR A 192 -13.41 0.76 -7.38
N LEU A 193 -13.23 1.38 -8.55
CA LEU A 193 -12.74 0.68 -9.73
C LEU A 193 -11.29 0.20 -9.56
N ALA A 194 -10.42 1.07 -9.04
CA ALA A 194 -9.04 0.69 -8.73
C ALA A 194 -9.00 -0.49 -7.75
N GLU A 195 -9.87 -0.48 -6.75
CA GLU A 195 -10.00 -1.55 -5.76
C GLU A 195 -10.46 -2.87 -6.39
N GLN A 196 -11.48 -2.85 -7.24
CA GLN A 196 -11.96 -4.04 -7.95
C GLN A 196 -10.89 -4.64 -8.86
N CYS A 197 -10.16 -3.80 -9.60
CA CYS A 197 -9.09 -4.27 -10.47
C CYS A 197 -7.93 -4.90 -9.68
N LEU A 198 -7.56 -4.28 -8.56
CA LEU A 198 -6.50 -4.80 -7.67
C LEU A 198 -6.92 -6.09 -6.95
N LYS A 199 -8.19 -6.23 -6.56
CA LYS A 199 -8.75 -7.48 -5.99
C LYS A 199 -8.65 -8.64 -6.98
N ASN A 200 -8.86 -8.37 -8.27
CA ASN A 200 -8.75 -9.36 -9.35
C ASN A 200 -7.31 -9.58 -9.86
N HIS A 201 -6.30 -9.18 -9.08
CA HIS A 201 -4.88 -9.39 -9.38
C HIS A 201 -4.41 -8.78 -10.71
N LEU A 202 -5.11 -7.77 -11.22
CA LEU A 202 -4.65 -7.05 -12.41
C LEU A 202 -3.36 -6.28 -12.10
N SER A 203 -2.47 -6.22 -13.10
CA SER A 203 -1.20 -5.52 -12.92
C SER A 203 -1.42 -4.02 -12.72
N PRO A 204 -0.57 -3.34 -11.92
CA PRO A 204 -0.70 -1.89 -11.70
C PRO A 204 -0.74 -1.06 -12.99
N SER A 205 -0.07 -1.50 -14.05
CA SER A 205 -0.07 -0.85 -15.36
C SER A 205 -1.43 -0.94 -16.06
N VAL A 206 -2.11 -2.10 -15.96
CA VAL A 206 -3.46 -2.29 -16.49
C VAL A 206 -4.46 -1.45 -15.70
N VAL A 207 -4.37 -1.47 -14.37
CA VAL A 207 -5.19 -0.64 -13.46
C VAL A 207 -5.06 0.84 -13.83
N LYS A 208 -3.83 1.32 -14.04
CA LYS A 208 -3.55 2.72 -14.40
C LYS A 208 -4.21 3.11 -15.73
N THR A 209 -4.09 2.25 -16.74
CA THR A 209 -4.63 2.50 -18.08
C THR A 209 -6.15 2.51 -18.04
N LEU A 210 -6.76 1.52 -17.38
CA LEU A 210 -8.20 1.40 -17.27
C LEU A 210 -8.82 2.57 -16.49
N LEU A 211 -8.16 3.04 -15.43
CA LEU A 211 -8.59 4.24 -14.70
C LEU A 211 -8.48 5.50 -15.56
N TYR A 212 -7.42 5.64 -16.35
CA TYR A 212 -7.25 6.78 -17.25
C TYR A 212 -8.37 6.81 -18.29
N GLU A 213 -8.63 5.70 -18.98
CA GLU A 213 -9.69 5.59 -19.99
C GLU A 213 -11.07 5.90 -19.43
N ARG A 214 -11.38 5.45 -18.20
CA ARG A 214 -12.72 5.59 -17.63
C ARG A 214 -12.96 6.91 -16.90
N THR A 215 -11.91 7.53 -16.35
CA THR A 215 -12.05 8.69 -15.43
C THR A 215 -11.21 9.90 -15.82
N GLY A 216 -10.42 9.82 -16.90
CA GLY A 216 -9.45 10.86 -17.30
C GLY A 216 -8.32 11.09 -16.28
N SER A 217 -8.26 10.30 -15.21
CA SER A 217 -7.36 10.52 -14.08
C SER A 217 -6.18 9.56 -14.12
N SER A 218 -4.98 10.13 -14.32
CA SER A 218 -3.72 9.40 -14.27
C SER A 218 -3.27 9.23 -12.81
N LEU A 219 -3.30 7.98 -12.32
CA LEU A 219 -2.69 7.62 -11.05
C LEU A 219 -1.20 7.34 -11.22
N THR A 220 -0.39 7.86 -10.29
CA THR A 220 1.03 7.45 -10.24
C THR A 220 1.16 6.03 -9.70
N SER A 221 2.22 5.31 -10.10
CA SER A 221 2.48 3.93 -9.63
C SER A 221 2.55 3.87 -8.10
N LYS A 222 3.08 4.92 -7.44
CA LYS A 222 3.13 5.00 -5.97
C LYS A 222 1.74 5.11 -5.33
N GLN A 223 0.77 5.71 -6.00
CA GLN A 223 -0.61 5.81 -5.49
C GLN A 223 -1.36 4.51 -5.66
N ILE A 224 -1.17 3.82 -6.78
CA ILE A 224 -1.71 2.47 -7.00
C ILE A 224 -1.12 1.52 -5.95
N GLU A 225 0.18 1.63 -5.67
CA GLU A 225 0.85 0.89 -4.61
C GLU A 225 0.27 1.22 -3.22
N SER A 226 -0.05 2.50 -2.95
CA SER A 226 -0.71 2.91 -1.71
C SER A 226 -2.12 2.36 -1.58
N LEU A 227 -2.91 2.38 -2.66
CA LEU A 227 -4.26 1.79 -2.71
C LEU A 227 -4.21 0.28 -2.52
N ARG A 228 -3.25 -0.40 -3.17
CA ARG A 228 -2.98 -1.83 -2.99
C ARG A 228 -2.61 -2.16 -1.55
N LYS A 229 -1.79 -1.33 -0.91
CA LYS A 229 -1.47 -1.47 0.52
C LYS A 229 -2.71 -1.28 1.40
N SER A 230 -3.53 -0.26 1.12
CA SER A 230 -4.79 -0.01 1.83
C SER A 230 -5.78 -1.17 1.68
N LEU A 231 -5.88 -1.77 0.49
CA LEU A 231 -6.70 -2.95 0.24
C LEU A 231 -6.19 -4.19 0.96
N HIS A 232 -4.88 -4.43 0.92
CA HIS A 232 -4.27 -5.50 1.69
C HIS A 232 -4.42 -5.30 3.20
N GLN A 233 -4.57 -4.05 3.67
CA GLN A 233 -4.92 -3.71 5.04
C GLN A 233 -6.41 -3.95 5.35
N GLY A 234 -7.32 -3.80 4.38
CA GLY A 234 -8.76 -4.06 4.54
C GLY A 234 -9.14 -5.55 4.65
N VAL A 235 -8.29 -6.47 4.19
CA VAL A 235 -8.47 -7.93 4.38
C VAL A 235 -8.21 -8.36 5.84
N VAL A 236 -7.68 -7.46 6.68
CA VAL A 236 -7.30 -7.71 8.08
C VAL A 236 -8.46 -7.41 9.05
N LEU A 237 -9.68 -7.87 8.75
CA LEU A 237 -10.85 -7.64 9.63
C LEU A 237 -11.29 -8.90 10.40
N SER A 238 -10.57 -10.01 10.27
CA SER A 238 -10.78 -11.21 11.09
C SER A 238 -9.49 -12.02 11.15
N LEU A 239 -8.58 -11.66 12.04
CA LEU A 239 -7.36 -12.45 12.26
C LEU A 239 -7.71 -13.66 13.12
N VAL A 240 -7.73 -14.84 12.50
CA VAL A 240 -7.73 -16.10 13.24
C VAL A 240 -6.28 -16.39 13.61
N LYS A 241 -5.96 -16.26 14.89
CA LYS A 241 -4.67 -16.66 15.46
C LYS A 241 -4.36 -18.13 15.11
N PRO A 242 -3.09 -18.55 15.12
CA PRO A 242 -2.71 -19.95 14.90
C PRO A 242 -3.43 -20.97 15.80
N ASP A 243 -3.97 -20.50 16.94
CA ASP A 243 -4.77 -21.26 17.91
C ASP A 243 -6.26 -21.39 17.58
N GLY A 244 -6.71 -20.86 16.45
CA GLY A 244 -8.11 -20.88 16.04
C GLY A 244 -8.96 -19.75 16.66
N THR A 245 -8.39 -18.89 17.51
CA THR A 245 -9.12 -17.79 18.13
C THR A 245 -9.17 -16.56 17.22
N ILE A 246 -10.32 -15.90 17.14
CA ILE A 246 -10.47 -14.64 16.42
C ILE A 246 -10.03 -13.50 17.35
N SER A 247 -8.95 -12.80 17.00
CA SER A 247 -8.59 -11.55 17.67
C SER A 247 -8.95 -10.35 16.80
N GLN A 248 -9.80 -9.47 17.35
CA GLN A 248 -9.98 -8.12 16.83
C GLN A 248 -8.77 -7.28 17.25
N VAL A 249 -7.72 -7.26 16.41
CA VAL A 249 -6.58 -6.37 16.61
C VAL A 249 -6.87 -5.06 15.87
N PRO A 250 -6.71 -3.88 16.49
CA PRO A 250 -6.88 -2.60 15.81
C PRO A 250 -6.05 -2.52 14.52
N HIS A 251 -6.62 -1.86 13.50
CA HIS A 251 -6.12 -1.71 12.12
C HIS A 251 -4.64 -1.29 11.93
N GLN A 252 -3.95 -0.86 13.00
CA GLN A 252 -2.57 -0.37 12.97
C GLN A 252 -1.49 -1.38 13.41
N GLU A 253 -1.86 -2.57 13.92
CA GLU A 253 -0.87 -3.49 14.56
C GLU A 253 -0.66 -4.83 13.85
N ALA A 254 -1.36 -5.14 12.76
CA ALA A 254 -1.20 -6.44 12.10
C ALA A 254 0.21 -6.60 11.47
N THR A 255 0.92 -7.65 11.88
CA THR A 255 2.26 -7.98 11.42
C THR A 255 2.25 -8.58 10.01
N ALA A 256 3.43 -8.77 9.41
CA ALA A 256 3.55 -9.47 8.12
C ALA A 256 3.10 -10.93 8.23
N ALA A 257 3.40 -11.58 9.36
CA ALA A 257 2.93 -12.93 9.68
C ALA A 257 1.40 -12.99 9.76
N ASP A 258 0.75 -12.04 10.43
CA ASP A 258 -0.71 -12.00 10.54
C ASP A 258 -1.40 -11.92 9.18
N ARG A 259 -0.90 -11.04 8.31
CA ARG A 259 -1.41 -10.89 6.94
C ARG A 259 -1.25 -12.16 6.11
N LEU A 260 -0.13 -12.85 6.27
CA LEU A 260 0.17 -14.09 5.56
C LEU A 260 -0.78 -15.22 5.98
N LEU A 261 -0.97 -15.40 7.29
CA LEU A 261 -1.87 -16.42 7.83
C LEU A 261 -3.32 -16.15 7.47
N ALA A 262 -3.78 -14.90 7.59
CA ALA A 262 -5.13 -14.51 7.19
C ALA A 262 -5.41 -14.84 5.71
N ARG A 263 -4.43 -14.59 4.84
CA ARG A 263 -4.55 -14.91 3.41
C ARG A 263 -4.69 -16.42 3.18
N LEU A 264 -3.86 -17.24 3.81
CA LEU A 264 -3.93 -18.70 3.68
C LEU A 264 -5.20 -19.28 4.29
N GLN A 265 -5.72 -18.69 5.37
CA GLN A 265 -6.99 -19.10 5.95
C GLN A 265 -8.16 -18.73 5.05
N SER A 266 -8.15 -17.54 4.44
CA SER A 266 -9.24 -17.06 3.57
C SER A 266 -9.40 -17.83 2.26
N ASP A 267 -8.35 -18.51 1.79
CA ASP A 267 -8.37 -19.25 0.52
C ASP A 267 -8.69 -20.73 0.75
N PRO A 268 -9.92 -21.21 0.47
CA PRO A 268 -10.33 -22.61 0.65
C PRO A 268 -9.44 -23.61 -0.10
N THR A 269 -8.75 -23.19 -1.16
CA THR A 269 -7.91 -24.06 -2.01
C THR A 269 -6.50 -24.26 -1.48
N LYS A 270 -6.13 -23.61 -0.37
CA LYS A 270 -4.80 -23.72 0.24
C LYS A 270 -4.83 -24.59 1.49
N SER A 271 -3.86 -25.47 1.59
CA SER A 271 -3.56 -26.26 2.77
C SER A 271 -2.24 -25.79 3.34
N PHE A 272 -2.15 -25.60 4.66
CA PHE A 272 -0.93 -25.10 5.29
C PHE A 272 -0.68 -25.72 6.67
N VAL A 273 0.59 -25.71 7.05
CA VAL A 273 1.12 -26.14 8.34
C VAL A 273 2.02 -25.04 8.87
N VAL A 274 1.81 -24.65 10.12
CA VAL A 274 2.51 -23.55 10.78
C VAL A 274 3.27 -24.07 11.98
N LEU A 275 4.51 -23.61 12.14
CA LEU A 275 5.33 -23.77 13.34
C LEU A 275 5.47 -22.41 14.01
N PHE A 276 5.14 -22.33 15.29
CA PHE A 276 5.19 -21.10 16.06
C PHE A 276 5.72 -21.33 17.46
N ALA A 277 6.32 -20.28 18.02
CA ALA A 277 6.74 -20.20 19.40
C ALA A 277 5.69 -19.37 20.18
N SER A 278 5.20 -19.88 21.29
CA SER A 278 4.32 -19.17 22.23
C SER A 278 4.95 -19.10 23.61
N TYR A 279 4.93 -17.91 24.22
CA TYR A 279 5.33 -17.73 25.62
C TYR A 279 4.09 -17.78 26.52
N ASP A 280 3.84 -18.94 27.12
CA ASP A 280 2.76 -19.13 28.09
C ASP A 280 3.36 -19.22 29.49
N SER A 281 2.94 -18.33 30.40
CA SER A 281 3.38 -18.35 31.80
C SER A 281 4.91 -18.29 32.01
N GLY A 282 5.63 -17.58 31.12
CA GLY A 282 7.08 -17.42 31.21
C GLY A 282 7.91 -18.56 30.62
N LEU A 283 7.27 -19.58 30.04
CA LEU A 283 7.95 -20.68 29.34
C LEU A 283 7.70 -20.60 27.84
N LEU A 284 8.77 -20.71 27.06
CA LEU A 284 8.70 -20.86 25.62
C LEU A 284 8.16 -22.26 25.30
N ARG A 285 7.14 -22.33 24.43
CA ARG A 285 6.61 -23.58 23.90
C ARG A 285 6.60 -23.53 22.38
N ILE A 286 7.15 -24.56 21.76
CA ILE A 286 7.06 -24.74 20.31
C ILE A 286 5.78 -25.50 19.99
N ARG A 287 4.98 -24.92 19.10
CA ARG A 287 3.68 -25.44 18.72
C ARG A 287 3.56 -25.53 17.22
N GLN A 288 2.75 -26.48 16.79
CA GLN A 288 2.37 -26.62 15.40
C GLN A 288 0.86 -26.65 15.24
N SER A 289 0.39 -25.95 14.22
CA SER A 289 -1.02 -25.93 13.84
C SER A 289 -1.15 -26.18 12.35
N HIS A 290 -2.33 -26.59 11.92
CA HIS A 290 -2.69 -26.70 10.52
C HIS A 290 -4.12 -26.20 10.35
N ARG A 291 -4.54 -26.06 9.09
CA ARG A 291 -5.83 -25.47 8.76
C ARG A 291 -6.99 -26.13 9.53
N GLY A 292 -7.67 -25.33 10.36
CA GLY A 292 -8.85 -25.76 11.12
C GLY A 292 -8.56 -26.65 12.34
N ALA A 293 -7.30 -26.84 12.72
CA ALA A 293 -6.93 -27.72 13.82
C ALA A 293 -6.38 -26.97 15.04
N THR A 294 -6.58 -27.56 16.22
CA THR A 294 -6.03 -27.06 17.47
C THR A 294 -4.50 -27.22 17.48
N PRO A 295 -3.73 -26.23 17.95
CA PRO A 295 -2.29 -26.37 18.07
C PRO A 295 -1.86 -27.52 18.96
N GLN A 296 -0.82 -28.22 18.54
CA GLN A 296 -0.18 -29.29 19.29
C GLN A 296 1.23 -28.83 19.69
N ASN A 297 1.64 -29.15 20.92
CA ASN A 297 3.03 -28.93 21.33
C ASN A 297 3.94 -29.91 20.58
N ILE A 298 5.08 -29.42 20.13
CA ILE A 298 6.17 -30.25 19.61
C ILE A 298 7.25 -30.29 20.67
N ASP A 299 7.83 -31.47 20.86
CA ASP A 299 9.00 -31.65 21.70
C ASP A 299 10.17 -30.82 21.15
N PRO A 300 10.69 -29.82 21.89
CA PRO A 300 11.78 -28.98 21.44
C PRO A 300 13.05 -29.75 21.09
N GLU A 301 13.31 -30.89 21.76
CA GLU A 301 14.47 -31.74 21.47
C GLU A 301 14.41 -32.33 20.06
N SER A 302 13.20 -32.49 19.50
CA SER A 302 13.02 -32.95 18.12
C SER A 302 13.32 -31.88 17.05
N LEU A 303 13.55 -30.63 17.49
CA LEU A 303 13.80 -29.45 16.66
C LEU A 303 15.11 -28.75 17.04
N THR A 304 16.14 -29.56 17.30
CA THR A 304 17.50 -29.09 17.56
C THR A 304 18.49 -29.69 16.57
N ASP A 305 19.53 -28.92 16.24
CA ASP A 305 20.75 -29.45 15.63
C ASP A 305 21.99 -29.01 16.45
N GLU A 306 23.18 -29.39 16.00
CA GLU A 306 24.44 -29.12 16.71
C GLU A 306 24.75 -27.62 16.84
N SER A 307 24.13 -26.78 16.01
CA SER A 307 24.45 -25.35 15.86
C SER A 307 23.32 -24.41 16.27
N ASP A 308 22.07 -24.85 16.17
CA ASP A 308 20.88 -24.03 16.30
C ASP A 308 19.67 -24.88 16.69
N SER A 309 18.60 -24.24 17.15
CA SER A 309 17.37 -24.91 17.54
C SER A 309 16.16 -23.99 17.37
N ALA A 310 14.96 -24.57 17.31
CA ALA A 310 13.74 -23.77 17.26
C ALA A 310 13.63 -22.80 18.46
N GLU A 311 14.08 -23.22 19.64
CA GLU A 311 14.07 -22.40 20.85
C GLU A 311 15.10 -21.27 20.80
N SER A 312 16.34 -21.59 20.43
CA SER A 312 17.40 -20.58 20.34
C SER A 312 17.08 -19.54 19.27
N PHE A 313 16.51 -19.93 18.13
CA PHE A 313 16.00 -19.01 17.13
C PHE A 313 14.85 -18.14 17.67
N ALA A 314 13.86 -18.74 18.34
CA ALA A 314 12.74 -17.98 18.91
C ALA A 314 13.21 -16.94 19.94
N ASN A 315 14.19 -17.29 20.79
CA ASN A 315 14.79 -16.38 21.74
C ASN A 315 15.54 -15.23 21.04
N LYS A 316 16.37 -15.53 20.02
CA LYS A 316 17.04 -14.50 19.20
C LYS A 316 16.04 -13.49 18.61
N VAL A 317 14.93 -13.98 18.04
CA VAL A 317 13.87 -13.13 17.47
C VAL A 317 13.18 -12.31 18.55
N ARG A 318 12.90 -12.91 19.71
CA ARG A 318 12.27 -12.24 20.84
C ARG A 318 13.11 -11.08 21.35
N ASP A 319 14.41 -11.32 21.55
CA ASP A 319 15.36 -10.32 22.02
C ASP A 319 15.51 -9.18 21.00
N ALA A 320 15.67 -9.52 19.72
CA ALA A 320 15.80 -8.55 18.64
C ALA A 320 14.56 -7.66 18.47
N LEU A 321 13.37 -8.20 18.71
CA LEU A 321 12.10 -7.48 18.61
C LEU A 321 11.63 -6.91 19.95
N SER A 322 12.38 -7.10 21.04
CA SER A 322 12.03 -6.68 22.40
C SER A 322 10.60 -7.08 22.79
N ILE A 323 10.18 -8.28 22.37
CA ILE A 323 8.81 -8.76 22.62
C ILE A 323 8.66 -9.05 24.10
N THR A 324 7.78 -8.31 24.77
CA THR A 324 7.41 -8.50 26.19
C THR A 324 6.03 -9.16 26.28
N GLY A 325 5.81 -10.01 27.28
CA GLY A 325 4.53 -10.72 27.46
C GLY A 325 4.34 -11.99 26.62
N SER A 326 3.07 -12.34 26.35
CA SER A 326 2.58 -13.60 25.76
C SER A 326 2.48 -13.60 24.22
N GLY A 327 3.34 -12.83 23.55
CA GLY A 327 3.37 -12.78 22.09
C GLY A 327 3.69 -14.14 21.45
N MET A 328 3.13 -14.38 20.26
CA MET A 328 3.47 -15.54 19.42
C MET A 328 4.45 -15.13 18.33
N ILE A 329 5.42 -16.01 18.03
CA ILE A 329 6.42 -15.81 16.98
C ILE A 329 6.23 -16.88 15.92
N LEU A 330 5.98 -16.48 14.67
CA LEU A 330 5.95 -17.40 13.53
C LEU A 330 7.38 -17.82 13.17
N LEU A 331 7.68 -19.11 13.38
CA LEU A 331 8.99 -19.69 13.11
C LEU A 331 9.08 -20.15 11.65
N ALA A 332 8.13 -20.99 11.24
CA ALA A 332 8.07 -21.55 9.89
C ALA A 332 6.65 -21.76 9.42
N LEU A 333 6.48 -21.82 8.10
CA LEU A 333 5.20 -22.02 7.46
C LEU A 333 5.41 -22.81 6.19
N ALA A 334 4.66 -23.90 6.00
CA ALA A 334 4.63 -24.66 4.77
C ALA A 334 3.20 -24.69 4.22
N TRP A 335 3.04 -24.60 2.90
CA TRP A 335 1.72 -24.65 2.26
C TRP A 335 1.77 -25.29 0.88
N THR A 336 0.60 -25.74 0.43
CA THR A 336 0.34 -26.22 -0.93
C THR A 336 -1.01 -25.68 -1.42
N GLY A 337 -1.23 -25.72 -2.73
CA GLY A 337 -2.54 -25.45 -3.34
C GLY A 337 -3.14 -26.72 -3.90
N GLU A 338 -4.47 -26.79 -3.93
CA GLU A 338 -5.23 -27.96 -4.39
C GLU A 338 -4.80 -28.47 -5.77
N SER A 339 -4.63 -27.58 -6.75
CA SER A 339 -4.18 -27.95 -8.10
C SER A 339 -2.79 -28.59 -8.10
N SER A 340 -1.84 -28.00 -7.36
CA SER A 340 -0.48 -28.51 -7.26
C SER A 340 -0.40 -29.81 -6.45
N GLN A 341 -1.20 -29.93 -5.40
CA GLN A 341 -1.33 -31.14 -4.60
C GLN A 341 -1.87 -32.29 -5.45
N ARG A 342 -2.90 -32.02 -6.28
CA ARG A 342 -3.45 -32.99 -7.23
C ARG A 342 -2.44 -33.40 -8.29
N LEU A 343 -1.67 -32.47 -8.83
CA LEU A 343 -0.60 -32.77 -9.79
C LEU A 343 0.46 -33.68 -9.17
N PHE A 344 0.93 -33.37 -7.96
CA PHE A 344 1.90 -34.21 -7.26
C PHE A 344 1.32 -35.58 -6.88
N GLN A 345 0.02 -35.67 -6.59
CA GLN A 345 -0.65 -36.94 -6.37
C GLN A 345 -0.70 -37.82 -7.63
N MET A 346 -0.85 -37.22 -8.81
CA MET A 346 -0.82 -37.92 -10.09
C MET A 346 0.60 -38.36 -10.45
N TYR A 347 1.58 -37.46 -10.28
CA TYR A 347 2.97 -37.64 -10.69
C TYR A 347 3.98 -37.45 -9.53
N PRO A 348 3.99 -38.34 -8.52
CA PRO A 348 4.89 -38.24 -7.37
C PRO A 348 6.29 -38.82 -7.60
N GLU A 349 6.54 -39.50 -8.73
CA GLU A 349 7.72 -40.34 -8.94
C GLU A 349 9.03 -39.56 -8.83
N PHE A 350 9.01 -38.30 -9.27
CA PHE A 350 10.14 -37.38 -9.17
C PHE A 350 9.77 -36.17 -8.31
N LYS A 351 10.70 -35.77 -7.45
CA LYS A 351 10.69 -34.43 -6.85
C LYS A 351 12.07 -33.81 -6.82
N SER A 352 12.10 -32.49 -6.77
CA SER A 352 13.30 -31.70 -6.52
C SER A 352 12.99 -30.57 -5.56
N GLY A 353 13.98 -30.08 -4.83
CA GLY A 353 13.80 -28.90 -4.01
C GLY A 353 14.97 -27.93 -4.10
N ASP A 354 14.63 -26.65 -4.04
CA ASP A 354 15.60 -25.55 -4.06
C ASP A 354 15.20 -24.47 -3.05
N ILE A 355 16.20 -23.73 -2.54
CA ILE A 355 16.03 -22.65 -1.59
C ILE A 355 16.39 -21.33 -2.26
N THR A 356 15.41 -20.45 -2.30
CA THR A 356 15.57 -19.11 -2.84
C THR A 356 15.73 -18.08 -1.71
N TYR A 357 16.73 -17.21 -1.85
CA TYR A 357 17.05 -16.17 -0.89
C TYR A 357 16.48 -14.81 -1.29
N LYS A 358 16.16 -13.96 -0.29
CA LYS A 358 15.76 -12.54 -0.48
C LYS A 358 14.49 -12.33 -1.32
N THR A 359 13.59 -13.31 -1.36
CA THR A 359 12.34 -13.26 -2.14
C THR A 359 11.14 -12.67 -1.38
N ASN A 360 11.27 -12.43 -0.08
CA ASN A 360 10.23 -11.84 0.77
C ASN A 360 10.75 -10.63 1.57
N SER A 361 9.82 -9.86 2.16
CA SER A 361 10.12 -8.63 2.90
C SER A 361 10.95 -8.85 4.17
N GLU A 362 10.91 -10.05 4.74
CA GLU A 362 11.73 -10.44 5.90
C GLU A 362 13.07 -11.06 5.48
N LYS A 363 13.30 -11.21 4.17
CA LYS A 363 14.47 -11.86 3.58
C LYS A 363 14.69 -13.30 4.09
N ARG A 364 13.62 -13.95 4.57
CA ARG A 364 13.64 -15.37 4.94
C ARG A 364 13.92 -16.25 3.72
N GLU A 365 14.42 -17.44 3.99
CA GLU A 365 14.59 -18.46 2.97
C GLU A 365 13.24 -19.03 2.56
N LEU A 366 13.06 -19.22 1.25
CA LEU A 366 11.87 -19.84 0.67
C LEU A 366 12.28 -21.14 -0.01
N HIS A 367 11.93 -22.26 0.63
CA HIS A 367 12.08 -23.60 0.08
C HIS A 367 10.92 -23.92 -0.86
N ILE A 368 11.23 -24.47 -2.02
CA ILE A 368 10.26 -24.81 -3.06
C ILE A 368 10.51 -26.25 -3.50
N GLU A 369 9.50 -27.12 -3.35
CA GLU A 369 9.52 -28.46 -3.92
C GLU A 369 8.76 -28.48 -5.25
N SER A 370 9.33 -29.15 -6.25
CA SER A 370 8.79 -29.30 -7.59
C SER A 370 8.81 -30.75 -8.05
N GLY A 371 7.93 -31.10 -8.98
CA GLY A 371 7.86 -32.41 -9.63
C GLY A 371 7.83 -32.27 -11.16
N ILE A 372 7.76 -33.39 -11.86
CA ILE A 372 7.67 -33.46 -13.32
C ILE A 372 6.36 -34.16 -13.69
N ALA A 373 5.57 -33.54 -14.56
CA ALA A 373 4.31 -34.10 -15.05
C ALA A 373 4.54 -35.07 -16.23
N ALA A 374 3.49 -35.79 -16.64
CA ALA A 374 3.58 -36.78 -17.74
C ALA A 374 4.02 -36.19 -19.10
N ASP A 375 3.83 -34.88 -19.32
CA ASP A 375 4.28 -34.17 -20.53
C ASP A 375 5.73 -33.68 -20.43
N GLY A 376 6.44 -34.01 -19.34
CA GLY A 376 7.80 -33.58 -19.07
C GLY A 376 7.92 -32.17 -18.50
N GLN A 377 6.81 -31.45 -18.27
CA GLN A 377 6.86 -30.12 -17.69
C GLN A 377 7.05 -30.16 -16.17
N SER A 378 7.92 -29.28 -15.67
CA SER A 378 8.11 -29.09 -14.23
C SER A 378 6.97 -28.30 -13.61
N PHE A 379 6.53 -28.67 -12.41
CA PHE A 379 5.56 -27.92 -11.63
C PHE A 379 5.95 -27.84 -10.17
N SER A 380 5.68 -26.71 -9.51
CA SER A 380 5.91 -26.58 -8.06
C SER A 380 4.70 -27.06 -7.26
N HIS A 381 4.96 -27.82 -6.19
CA HIS A 381 3.91 -28.45 -5.40
C HIS A 381 3.89 -28.10 -3.92
N THR A 382 5.01 -27.74 -3.32
CA THR A 382 5.05 -27.32 -1.91
C THR A 382 5.97 -26.13 -1.75
N TRP A 383 5.57 -25.17 -0.94
CA TRP A 383 6.38 -24.03 -0.56
C TRP A 383 6.54 -24.00 0.95
N ALA A 384 7.71 -23.60 1.44
CA ALA A 384 7.92 -23.35 2.86
C ALA A 384 8.82 -22.14 3.11
N LEU A 385 8.38 -21.29 4.03
CA LEU A 385 9.19 -20.21 4.58
C LEU A 385 9.94 -20.75 5.78
N PHE A 386 11.27 -20.78 5.66
CA PHE A 386 12.16 -21.22 6.72
C PHE A 386 12.71 -20.03 7.52
N PRO A 387 12.91 -20.19 8.83
CA PRO A 387 13.57 -19.20 9.65
C PRO A 387 15.06 -19.10 9.32
N CYS A 388 15.68 -20.23 8.96
CA CYS A 388 17.10 -20.41 8.65
C CYS A 388 17.32 -21.74 7.89
N ALA A 389 18.44 -21.89 7.18
CA ALA A 389 18.87 -23.14 6.53
C ALA A 389 19.55 -24.09 7.55
N SER A 390 18.90 -24.29 8.69
CA SER A 390 19.38 -25.17 9.76
C SER A 390 18.76 -26.56 9.62
N LYS A 391 19.45 -27.60 10.06
CA LYS A 391 19.04 -29.00 9.82
C LYS A 391 17.71 -29.32 10.50
N TRP A 392 17.46 -28.73 11.67
CA TRP A 392 16.21 -28.92 12.41
C TRP A 392 14.96 -28.50 11.63
N ILE A 393 15.05 -27.49 10.76
CA ILE A 393 13.88 -27.04 9.99
C ILE A 393 13.54 -28.01 8.85
N PHE A 394 14.53 -28.61 8.20
CA PHE A 394 14.29 -29.64 7.18
C PHE A 394 13.70 -30.90 7.82
N GLN A 395 14.16 -31.24 9.02
CA GLN A 395 13.57 -32.32 9.81
C GLN A 395 12.08 -32.06 10.07
N TRP A 396 11.71 -30.87 10.55
CA TRP A 396 10.31 -30.48 10.70
C TRP A 396 9.55 -30.53 9.37
N PHE A 397 10.13 -30.01 8.29
CA PHE A 397 9.48 -29.96 7.00
C PHE A 397 9.13 -31.36 6.48
N TYR A 398 10.09 -32.29 6.46
CA TYR A 398 9.87 -33.64 5.92
C TYR A 398 9.11 -34.57 6.86
N ARG A 399 9.31 -34.49 8.18
CA ARG A 399 8.65 -35.39 9.14
C ARG A 399 7.28 -34.89 9.57
N ASN A 400 7.03 -33.58 9.57
CA ASN A 400 5.83 -33.02 10.16
C ASN A 400 4.95 -32.28 9.14
N ALA A 401 5.53 -31.45 8.29
CA ALA A 401 4.77 -30.62 7.35
C ALA A 401 4.33 -31.41 6.11
N MET A 402 5.26 -32.06 5.41
CA MET A 402 4.97 -32.82 4.19
C MET A 402 3.90 -33.92 4.38
N PRO A 403 3.92 -34.73 5.45
CA PRO A 403 2.88 -35.75 5.68
C PRO A 403 1.50 -35.19 6.00
N ARG A 404 1.41 -33.92 6.41
CA ARG A 404 0.14 -33.22 6.62
C ARG A 404 -0.35 -32.52 5.35
N LEU A 405 0.56 -32.09 4.48
CA LEU A 405 0.23 -31.45 3.20
C LEU A 405 -0.05 -32.46 2.09
N HIS A 406 0.51 -33.67 2.17
CA HIS A 406 0.37 -34.70 1.14
C HIS A 406 0.01 -36.04 1.76
N SER A 407 -0.75 -36.87 1.03
CA SER A 407 -1.13 -38.19 1.52
C SER A 407 0.10 -39.10 1.69
N ALA A 408 0.07 -39.98 2.69
CA ALA A 408 1.14 -40.96 2.89
C ALA A 408 1.40 -41.82 1.64
N LYS A 409 0.33 -42.17 0.90
CA LYS A 409 0.38 -42.89 -0.38
C LYS A 409 1.10 -42.12 -1.48
N THR A 410 0.92 -40.80 -1.54
CA THR A 410 1.64 -39.96 -2.51
C THR A 410 3.12 -39.95 -2.18
N LEU A 411 3.46 -39.70 -0.92
CA LEU A 411 4.85 -39.60 -0.49
C LEU A 411 5.62 -40.93 -0.58
N SER A 412 4.94 -42.08 -0.50
CA SER A 412 5.58 -43.39 -0.65
C SER A 412 5.87 -43.77 -2.10
N ARG A 413 5.33 -43.03 -3.08
CA ARG A 413 5.57 -43.23 -4.51
C ARG A 413 6.71 -42.36 -5.06
N VAL A 414 7.38 -41.59 -4.20
CA VAL A 414 8.57 -40.83 -4.60
C VAL A 414 9.72 -41.80 -4.79
N GLU A 415 10.24 -41.88 -6.02
CA GLU A 415 11.34 -42.77 -6.39
C GLU A 415 12.66 -42.00 -6.50
N VAL A 416 12.61 -40.79 -7.05
CA VAL A 416 13.77 -39.93 -7.27
C VAL A 416 13.57 -38.59 -6.58
N ALA A 417 14.57 -38.19 -5.79
CA ALA A 417 14.63 -36.86 -5.21
C ALA A 417 15.94 -36.18 -5.59
N ALA A 418 15.86 -35.06 -6.29
CA ALA A 418 17.02 -34.27 -6.71
C ALA A 418 17.18 -33.02 -5.83
N TYR A 419 18.31 -32.95 -5.14
CA TYR A 419 18.70 -31.80 -4.32
C TYR A 419 20.14 -31.44 -4.63
N ASP A 420 20.50 -30.19 -4.41
CA ASP A 420 21.90 -29.77 -4.39
C ASP A 420 22.66 -30.50 -3.26
N GLU A 421 23.99 -30.51 -3.33
CA GLU A 421 24.88 -31.17 -2.34
C GLU A 421 24.88 -30.51 -0.94
N ASP A 422 23.77 -29.90 -0.54
CA ASP A 422 23.56 -29.46 0.85
C ASP A 422 23.13 -30.66 1.71
N GLU A 423 24.07 -31.11 2.54
CA GLU A 423 23.93 -32.20 3.50
C GLU A 423 22.67 -32.06 4.38
N LYS A 424 22.30 -30.82 4.74
CA LYS A 424 21.13 -30.56 5.58
C LYS A 424 19.82 -30.86 4.85
N CYS A 425 19.79 -30.66 3.54
CA CYS A 425 18.61 -30.88 2.69
C CYS A 425 18.41 -32.37 2.38
N TYR A 426 19.41 -33.02 1.79
CA TYR A 426 19.22 -34.39 1.28
C TYR A 426 19.27 -35.45 2.39
N MET A 427 20.10 -35.30 3.44
CA MET A 427 20.17 -36.29 4.52
C MET A 427 18.87 -36.35 5.32
N MET A 428 18.24 -35.21 5.60
CA MET A 428 16.98 -35.19 6.34
C MET A 428 15.85 -35.85 5.55
N PHE A 429 15.87 -35.71 4.23
CA PHE A 429 14.97 -36.45 3.36
C PHE A 429 15.23 -37.96 3.42
N GLN A 430 16.48 -38.42 3.30
CA GLN A 430 16.83 -39.84 3.42
C GLN A 430 16.37 -40.42 4.77
N GLN A 431 16.60 -39.71 5.88
CA GLN A 431 16.14 -40.15 7.19
C GLN A 431 14.61 -40.22 7.30
N ALA A 432 13.90 -39.26 6.71
CA ALA A 432 12.44 -39.27 6.69
C ALA A 432 11.85 -40.43 5.86
N LEU A 433 12.56 -40.91 4.84
CA LEU A 433 12.19 -42.12 4.09
C LEU A 433 12.41 -43.39 4.91
N VAL A 434 13.56 -43.52 5.59
CA VAL A 434 13.92 -44.70 6.38
C VAL A 434 12.98 -44.92 7.57
N THR A 435 12.42 -43.85 8.14
CA THR A 435 11.50 -43.95 9.29
C THR A 435 10.09 -44.48 8.90
N LYS A 436 9.84 -44.81 7.62
CA LYS A 436 8.58 -45.40 7.13
C LYS A 436 8.65 -46.92 6.88
N CYS A 437 9.77 -47.58 7.18
CA CYS A 437 9.89 -49.03 7.16
C CYS A 437 9.65 -49.66 8.54
#